data_AF-A0A937H7E2-F1
#
_entry.id   AF-A0A937H7E2-F1
#
_cell.length_a   1.000
_cell.length_b   1.000
_cell.length_c   1.000
_cell.angle_alpha   90.00
_cell.angle_beta   90.00
_cell.angle_gamma   90.00
#
_symmetry.space_group_name_H-M   'P 1'
#
loop_
_entity.id
_entity.type
_entity.pdbx_description
1 polymer ?
#
loop_
_entity_poly.entity_id
_entity_poly.type
_entity_poly.pdbx_seq_one_letter_code
_entity_poly.pdbx_strand_id
1 'polypeptide(L)'
;MNAISPDKIDLLGLSQEQMKSVLTGLGEKPYRAAQVMKWLHHRSVRQIGEMTDISKKLRAEFEQSAEIHEPEVLSEQVSEDGTRKWLLRARSGSAIETVFIPEGSRGTLCVSSQVGCILDCKFCSTGKQGFNSNLTAGEIVGQLRIAERQLASAYPERGRAVTNVVLMGMGEPLLNIEQVIPAVSIMMDDLGYGISKRKVTISTAGVVPGIKRLKETTDASLAISLHAPNDALRDQLVPINRKYPIAELLAACRDYAENLGEKRTITIEYTLLDGVNDRACHAEELATLLTGFPCKINLIPFNPFSGSGFKRPSAASVRYFQEYLVSKGFSTMVRTTRGDDIDAACGQLAGQVADRTRRSARYRKIASERGSI
;
A
#
# COMPACT_ATOMS: atom_id res chain seq x y z
N MET A 1 18.34 -6.18 -23.84
CA MET A 1 17.03 -6.80 -24.13
C MET A 1 17.01 -8.16 -23.46
N ASN A 2 16.62 -8.22 -22.18
CA ASN A 2 16.42 -9.50 -21.50
C ASN A 2 14.96 -9.88 -21.71
N ALA A 3 14.75 -10.86 -22.58
CA ALA A 3 13.46 -11.50 -22.72
C ALA A 3 13.09 -12.14 -21.37
N ILE A 4 12.02 -11.65 -20.75
CA ILE A 4 11.42 -12.29 -19.58
C ILE A 4 10.85 -13.62 -20.07
N SER A 5 11.47 -14.73 -19.69
CA SER A 5 10.92 -16.06 -19.96
C SER A 5 9.68 -16.24 -19.08
N PRO A 6 8.48 -16.46 -19.65
CA PRO A 6 7.23 -16.56 -18.89
C PRO A 6 7.12 -17.77 -17.94
N ASP A 7 8.14 -18.64 -17.89
CA ASP A 7 8.11 -19.92 -17.17
C ASP A 7 8.94 -19.95 -15.87
N LYS A 8 9.66 -18.88 -15.53
CA LYS A 8 10.52 -18.86 -14.33
C LYS A 8 9.75 -18.42 -13.08
N ILE A 9 9.95 -19.14 -11.99
CA ILE A 9 9.41 -18.79 -10.67
C ILE A 9 10.22 -17.64 -10.07
N ASP A 10 9.55 -16.55 -9.69
CA ASP A 10 10.19 -15.45 -8.97
C ASP A 10 10.36 -15.77 -7.49
N LEU A 11 11.59 -16.08 -7.08
CA LEU A 11 11.91 -16.46 -5.71
C LEU A 11 11.67 -15.30 -4.72
N LEU A 12 11.73 -14.04 -5.18
CA LEU A 12 11.64 -12.88 -4.32
C LEU A 12 10.27 -12.75 -3.64
N GLY A 13 9.21 -13.24 -4.29
CA GLY A 13 7.82 -13.12 -3.84
C GLY A 13 7.28 -14.33 -3.09
N LEU A 14 8.07 -15.38 -2.87
CA LEU A 14 7.60 -16.60 -2.23
C LEU A 14 7.61 -16.43 -0.70
N SER A 15 6.46 -16.61 -0.07
CA SER A 15 6.39 -16.79 1.39
C SER A 15 7.18 -18.02 1.83
N GLN A 16 7.47 -18.13 3.13
CA GLN A 16 8.21 -19.27 3.67
C GLN A 16 7.56 -20.62 3.32
N GLU A 17 6.24 -20.72 3.40
CA GLU A 17 5.49 -21.93 3.05
C GLU A 17 5.55 -22.23 1.54
N GLN A 18 5.44 -21.21 0.69
CA GLN A 18 5.59 -21.38 -0.75
C GLN A 18 7.02 -21.80 -1.13
N MET A 19 8.05 -21.22 -0.49
CA MET A 19 9.45 -21.60 -0.70
C MET A 19 9.69 -23.06 -0.28
N LYS A 20 9.14 -23.50 0.86
CA LYS A 20 9.19 -24.91 1.29
C LYS A 20 8.54 -25.84 0.26
N SER A 21 7.38 -25.44 -0.28
CA SER A 21 6.66 -26.20 -1.31
C SER A 21 7.48 -26.36 -2.59
N VAL A 22 8.06 -25.26 -3.10
CA VAL A 22 8.95 -25.28 -4.28
C VAL A 22 10.14 -26.20 -4.05
N LEU A 23 10.84 -26.06 -2.92
CA LEU A 23 11.98 -26.92 -2.60
C LEU A 23 11.59 -28.41 -2.52
N THR A 24 10.44 -28.71 -1.93
CA THR A 24 9.94 -30.10 -1.85
C THR A 24 9.66 -30.66 -3.24
N GLY A 25 9.07 -29.87 -4.14
CA GLY A 25 8.83 -30.24 -5.53
C GLY A 25 10.12 -30.53 -6.31
N LEU A 26 11.22 -29.88 -5.96
CA LEU A 26 12.56 -30.12 -6.52
C LEU A 26 13.33 -31.28 -5.83
N GLY A 27 12.68 -31.99 -4.88
CA GLY A 27 13.31 -33.08 -4.13
C GLY A 27 14.29 -32.61 -3.04
N GLU A 28 14.27 -31.33 -2.69
CA GLU A 28 15.13 -30.73 -1.67
C GLU A 28 14.43 -30.70 -0.29
N LYS A 29 15.23 -30.59 0.77
CA LYS A 29 14.69 -30.59 2.14
C LYS A 29 14.05 -29.23 2.48
N PRO A 30 12.84 -29.18 3.07
CA PRO A 30 12.12 -27.92 3.36
C PRO A 30 12.90 -26.92 4.22
N TYR A 31 13.79 -27.38 5.12
CA TYR A 31 14.57 -26.49 5.98
C TYR A 31 15.50 -25.54 5.19
N ARG A 32 15.84 -25.87 3.94
CA ARG A 32 16.64 -25.01 3.06
C ARG A 32 15.95 -23.70 2.71
N ALA A 33 14.62 -23.61 2.88
CA ALA A 33 13.87 -22.37 2.70
C ALA A 33 14.45 -21.24 3.54
N ALA A 34 14.88 -21.53 4.78
CA ALA A 34 15.49 -20.53 5.65
C ALA A 34 16.82 -19.97 5.12
N GLN A 35 17.62 -20.79 4.42
CA GLN A 35 18.86 -20.32 3.80
C GLN A 35 18.53 -19.39 2.63
N VAL A 36 17.65 -19.84 1.71
CA VAL A 36 17.25 -19.05 0.54
C VAL A 36 16.64 -17.70 0.96
N MET A 37 15.68 -17.71 1.90
CA MET A 37 15.03 -16.49 2.39
C MET A 37 16.03 -15.48 2.97
N LYS A 38 16.99 -15.93 3.79
CA LYS A 38 18.03 -15.06 4.34
C LYS A 38 18.92 -14.45 3.26
N TRP A 39 19.27 -15.23 2.22
CA TRP A 39 20.01 -14.68 1.08
C TRP A 39 19.22 -13.60 0.35
N LEU A 40 17.93 -13.84 0.11
CA LEU A 40 17.06 -12.92 -0.60
C LEU A 40 16.78 -11.64 0.20
N HIS A 41 16.46 -11.74 1.49
CA HIS A 41 15.92 -10.60 2.24
C HIS A 41 16.90 -9.98 3.22
N HIS A 42 17.79 -10.77 3.85
CA HIS A 42 18.78 -10.21 4.78
C HIS A 42 20.04 -9.75 4.04
N ARG A 43 20.48 -10.51 3.04
CA ARG A 43 21.70 -10.23 2.26
C ARG A 43 21.43 -9.52 0.94
N SER A 44 20.17 -9.47 0.50
CA SER A 44 19.75 -8.78 -0.73
C SER A 44 20.54 -9.21 -1.98
N VAL A 45 20.88 -10.50 -2.12
CA VAL A 45 21.61 -11.01 -3.30
C VAL A 45 20.79 -10.92 -4.57
N ARG A 46 21.43 -10.58 -5.68
CA ARG A 46 20.76 -10.34 -6.97
C ARG A 46 20.88 -11.53 -7.92
N GLN A 47 21.80 -12.45 -7.65
CA GLN A 47 22.05 -13.62 -8.46
C GLN A 47 22.03 -14.87 -7.58
N ILE A 48 21.40 -15.94 -8.09
CA ILE A 48 21.32 -17.25 -7.42
C ILE A 48 22.72 -17.81 -7.13
N GLY A 49 23.67 -17.57 -8.04
CA GLY A 49 25.07 -17.99 -7.89
C GLY A 49 25.75 -17.50 -6.61
N GLU A 50 25.32 -16.38 -6.03
CA GLU A 50 25.88 -15.79 -4.81
C GLU A 50 25.56 -16.59 -3.54
N MET A 51 24.60 -17.52 -3.59
CA MET A 51 24.16 -18.30 -2.43
C MET A 51 25.15 -19.43 -2.09
N THR A 52 26.30 -19.08 -1.50
CA THR A 52 27.45 -19.99 -1.34
C THR A 52 27.20 -21.21 -0.45
N ASP A 53 26.26 -21.13 0.48
CA ASP A 53 25.87 -22.24 1.38
C ASP A 53 24.72 -23.11 0.81
N ILE A 54 24.31 -22.84 -0.44
CA ILE A 54 23.40 -23.67 -1.22
C ILE A 54 24.21 -24.55 -2.17
N SER A 55 23.86 -25.84 -2.22
CA SER A 55 24.55 -26.82 -3.07
C SER A 55 24.58 -26.37 -4.54
N LYS A 56 25.70 -26.64 -5.22
CA LYS A 56 25.86 -26.29 -6.65
C LYS A 56 24.71 -26.87 -7.50
N LYS A 57 24.24 -28.07 -7.17
CA LYS A 57 23.09 -28.72 -7.82
C LYS A 57 21.82 -27.88 -7.71
N LEU A 58 21.46 -27.43 -6.51
CA LEU A 58 20.23 -26.64 -6.30
C LEU A 58 20.34 -25.25 -6.92
N ARG A 59 21.51 -24.60 -6.85
CA ARG A 59 21.73 -23.34 -7.57
C ARG A 59 21.54 -23.49 -9.07
N ALA A 60 22.09 -24.54 -9.69
CA ALA A 60 21.91 -24.82 -11.11
C ALA A 60 20.45 -25.10 -11.48
N GLU A 61 19.70 -25.79 -10.62
CA GLU A 61 18.26 -26.03 -10.81
C GLU A 61 17.47 -24.71 -10.76
N PHE A 62 17.74 -23.85 -9.78
CA PHE A 62 17.13 -22.52 -9.70
C PHE A 62 17.53 -21.63 -10.87
N GLU A 63 18.77 -21.68 -11.36
CA GLU A 63 19.18 -20.90 -12.53
C GLU A 63 18.39 -21.28 -13.80
N GLN A 64 17.88 -22.51 -13.88
CA GLN A 64 17.04 -22.99 -14.98
C GLN A 64 15.55 -22.67 -14.75
N SER A 65 15.03 -22.88 -13.55
CA SER A 65 13.59 -22.85 -13.24
C SER A 65 13.09 -21.59 -12.53
N ALA A 66 14.00 -20.74 -12.05
CA ALA A 66 13.67 -19.61 -11.20
C ALA A 66 14.49 -18.35 -11.51
N GLU A 67 14.07 -17.24 -10.92
CA GLU A 67 14.74 -15.94 -11.02
C GLU A 67 14.62 -15.15 -9.72
N ILE A 68 15.42 -14.08 -9.62
CA ILE A 68 15.27 -13.04 -8.60
C ILE A 68 14.94 -11.76 -9.35
N HIS A 69 13.66 -11.37 -9.37
CA HIS A 69 13.23 -10.20 -10.12
C HIS A 69 12.88 -9.04 -9.18
N GLU A 70 13.85 -8.16 -8.99
CA GLU A 70 13.65 -6.89 -8.28
C GLU A 70 13.26 -5.78 -9.29
N PRO A 71 12.24 -4.94 -9.00
CA PRO A 71 11.90 -3.80 -9.85
C PRO A 71 13.09 -2.87 -10.13
N GLU A 72 13.19 -2.38 -11.36
CA GLU A 72 14.21 -1.39 -11.74
C GLU A 72 13.83 -0.02 -11.19
N VAL A 73 14.79 0.71 -10.61
CA VAL A 73 14.61 2.10 -10.17
C VAL A 73 14.82 3.01 -11.36
N LEU A 74 13.78 3.70 -11.80
CA LEU A 74 13.81 4.63 -12.93
C LEU A 74 14.23 6.03 -12.51
N SER A 75 13.79 6.46 -11.33
CA SER A 75 14.19 7.74 -10.75
C SER A 75 13.97 7.75 -9.23
N GLU A 76 14.68 8.64 -8.56
CA GLU A 76 14.52 8.98 -7.14
C GLU A 76 14.30 10.49 -7.03
N GLN A 77 13.41 10.89 -6.13
CA GLN A 77 13.20 12.27 -5.70
C GLN A 77 13.29 12.34 -4.19
N VAL A 78 13.91 13.40 -3.66
CA VAL A 78 14.10 13.62 -2.24
C VAL A 78 13.50 14.98 -1.89
N SER A 79 12.53 14.97 -0.98
CA SER A 79 11.88 16.15 -0.42
C SER A 79 12.77 16.85 0.60
N GLU A 80 12.55 18.15 0.80
CA GLU A 80 13.17 18.91 1.89
C GLU A 80 12.87 18.32 3.28
N ASP A 81 11.72 17.68 3.45
CA ASP A 81 11.31 17.05 4.72
C ASP A 81 11.94 15.66 4.96
N GLY A 82 12.82 15.22 4.05
CA GLY A 82 13.48 13.92 4.04
C GLY A 82 12.66 12.79 3.42
N THR A 83 11.41 13.03 3.01
CA THR A 83 10.60 12.06 2.26
C THR A 83 11.29 11.71 0.96
N ARG A 84 11.31 10.43 0.61
CA ARG A 84 11.88 9.95 -0.64
C ARG A 84 10.83 9.25 -1.47
N LYS A 85 10.80 9.52 -2.76
CA LYS A 85 9.92 8.86 -3.72
C LYS A 85 10.76 8.17 -4.80
N TRP A 86 10.48 6.90 -5.04
CA TRP A 86 11.07 6.14 -6.13
C TRP A 86 10.02 5.83 -7.18
N LEU A 87 10.39 6.01 -8.45
CA LEU A 87 9.64 5.49 -9.59
C LEU A 87 10.26 4.16 -9.99
N LEU A 88 9.47 3.08 -10.00
CA LEU A 88 9.95 1.73 -10.22
C LEU A 88 9.26 1.10 -11.43
N ARG A 89 10.03 0.43 -12.30
CA ARG A 89 9.49 -0.30 -13.45
C ARG A 89 8.85 -1.60 -13.01
N ALA A 90 7.56 -1.76 -13.31
CA ALA A 90 6.83 -3.01 -13.16
C ALA A 90 7.10 -3.94 -14.36
N ARG A 91 6.88 -5.25 -14.17
CA ARG A 91 6.95 -6.30 -15.20
C ARG A 91 6.07 -6.01 -16.41
N SER A 92 4.96 -5.30 -16.22
CA SER A 92 4.08 -4.87 -17.30
C SER A 92 4.69 -3.79 -18.21
N GLY A 93 5.89 -3.28 -17.89
CA GLY A 93 6.57 -2.19 -18.60
C GLY A 93 6.15 -0.80 -18.14
N SER A 94 5.03 -0.68 -17.41
CA SER A 94 4.59 0.55 -16.73
C SER A 94 5.43 0.84 -15.49
N ALA A 95 5.23 1.99 -14.85
CA ALA A 95 5.91 2.35 -13.62
C ALA A 95 4.96 2.64 -12.46
N ILE A 96 5.37 2.22 -11.26
CA ILE A 96 4.72 2.48 -9.97
C ILE A 96 5.58 3.37 -9.09
N GLU A 97 4.99 3.97 -8.07
CA GLU A 97 5.70 4.78 -7.09
C GLU A 97 5.74 4.10 -5.71
N THR A 98 6.84 4.32 -4.99
CA THR A 98 7.03 3.92 -3.59
C THR A 98 7.56 5.12 -2.82
N VAL A 99 7.04 5.36 -1.62
CA VAL A 99 7.42 6.55 -0.82
C VAL A 99 7.93 6.14 0.55
N PHE A 100 9.10 6.62 0.95
CA PHE A 100 9.62 6.52 2.31
C PHE A 100 9.43 7.84 3.07
N ILE A 101 8.89 7.76 4.28
CA ILE A 101 8.57 8.90 5.13
C ILE A 101 9.33 8.75 6.46
N PRO A 102 10.39 9.53 6.71
CA PRO A 102 11.12 9.53 7.98
C PRO A 102 10.41 10.37 9.03
N GLU A 103 10.34 9.91 10.28
CA GLU A 103 9.75 10.66 11.39
C GLU A 103 10.38 10.29 12.73
N GLY A 104 11.27 11.15 13.25
CA GLY A 104 12.06 10.82 14.44
C GLY A 104 12.77 9.49 14.23
N SER A 105 12.61 8.53 15.15
CA SER A 105 13.16 7.17 15.03
C SER A 105 12.37 6.22 14.13
N ARG A 106 11.19 6.63 13.62
CA ARG A 106 10.31 5.85 12.75
C ARG A 106 10.65 6.10 11.27
N GLY A 107 10.53 5.07 10.45
CA GLY A 107 10.56 5.17 8.99
C GLY A 107 9.40 4.38 8.39
N THR A 108 8.49 5.04 7.67
CA THR A 108 7.32 4.40 7.08
C THR A 108 7.48 4.29 5.57
N LEU A 109 7.35 3.09 5.03
CA LEU A 109 7.34 2.84 3.60
C LEU A 109 5.92 2.64 3.09
N CYS A 110 5.51 3.50 2.17
CA CYS A 110 4.26 3.41 1.43
C CYS A 110 4.50 2.61 0.14
N VAL A 111 3.89 1.43 0.05
CA VAL A 111 4.08 0.50 -1.07
C VAL A 111 2.82 0.41 -1.94
N SER A 112 3.04 0.27 -3.23
CA SER A 112 2.04 0.03 -4.26
C SER A 112 1.71 -1.47 -4.37
N SER A 113 0.46 -1.79 -4.72
CA SER A 113 -0.03 -3.16 -4.93
C SER A 113 -0.49 -3.42 -6.37
N GLN A 114 -0.72 -2.38 -7.16
CA GLN A 114 -1.15 -2.48 -8.55
C GLN A 114 -0.51 -1.37 -9.39
N VAL A 115 -0.50 -1.56 -10.71
CA VAL A 115 -0.20 -0.51 -11.68
C VAL A 115 -1.49 0.24 -12.01
N GLY A 116 -1.67 1.40 -11.39
CA GLY A 116 -2.94 2.14 -11.41
C GLY A 116 -3.96 1.56 -10.42
N CYS A 117 -5.23 1.96 -10.52
CA CYS A 117 -6.29 1.47 -9.65
C CYS A 117 -7.66 1.49 -10.35
N ILE A 118 -8.42 0.39 -10.22
CA ILE A 118 -9.72 0.23 -10.89
C ILE A 118 -10.86 0.98 -10.18
N LEU A 119 -10.71 1.35 -8.91
CA LEU A 119 -11.82 1.84 -8.07
C LEU A 119 -12.31 3.26 -8.36
N ASP A 120 -11.55 4.07 -9.12
CA ASP A 120 -11.93 5.44 -9.55
C ASP A 120 -12.41 6.36 -8.40
N CYS A 121 -11.75 6.28 -7.23
CA CYS A 121 -11.98 7.25 -6.14
C CYS A 121 -11.68 8.66 -6.66
N LYS A 122 -12.65 9.59 -6.54
CA LYS A 122 -12.62 10.87 -7.27
C LYS A 122 -11.50 11.81 -6.83
N PHE A 123 -11.08 11.70 -5.58
CA PHE A 123 -10.00 12.47 -4.95
C PHE A 123 -8.63 11.77 -5.04
N CYS A 124 -8.47 10.73 -5.85
CA CYS A 124 -7.21 9.98 -5.98
C CYS A 124 -6.60 10.13 -7.39
N SER A 125 -5.34 10.57 -7.47
CA SER A 125 -4.58 10.69 -8.73
C SER A 125 -4.46 9.33 -9.44
N THR A 126 -4.11 8.29 -8.69
CA THR A 126 -3.98 6.91 -9.22
C THR A 126 -5.27 6.42 -9.87
N GLY A 127 -6.43 6.73 -9.28
CA GLY A 127 -7.73 6.33 -9.84
C GLY A 127 -8.01 6.93 -11.22
N LYS A 128 -7.47 8.14 -11.50
CA LYS A 128 -7.62 8.82 -12.79
C LYS A 128 -6.70 8.29 -13.88
N GLN A 129 -5.59 7.66 -13.50
CA GLN A 129 -4.70 7.01 -14.46
C GLN A 129 -5.28 5.71 -15.04
N GLY A 130 -6.34 5.19 -14.42
CA GLY A 130 -6.93 3.92 -14.80
C GLY A 130 -6.14 2.74 -14.24
N PHE A 131 -6.23 1.59 -14.88
CA PHE A 131 -5.64 0.33 -14.41
C PHE A 131 -4.91 -0.38 -15.56
N ASN A 132 -3.79 -1.01 -15.24
CA ASN A 132 -3.04 -1.86 -16.17
C ASN A 132 -2.96 -3.31 -15.69
N SER A 133 -2.31 -3.55 -14.54
CA SER A 133 -2.03 -4.89 -14.03
C SER A 133 -1.91 -4.92 -12.51
N ASN A 134 -2.07 -6.11 -11.94
CA ASN A 134 -1.62 -6.40 -10.59
C ASN A 134 -0.10 -6.51 -10.55
N LEU A 135 0.50 -6.15 -9.40
CA LEU A 135 1.91 -6.43 -9.13
C LEU A 135 2.06 -7.85 -8.58
N THR A 136 3.15 -8.54 -8.89
CA THR A 136 3.50 -9.81 -8.24
C THR A 136 3.94 -9.57 -6.79
N ALA A 137 3.93 -10.62 -5.96
CA ALA A 137 4.46 -10.54 -4.60
C ALA A 137 5.92 -10.06 -4.58
N GLY A 138 6.73 -10.49 -5.56
CA GLY A 138 8.12 -10.06 -5.76
C GLY A 138 8.24 -8.57 -6.05
N GLU A 139 7.35 -8.00 -6.88
CA GLU A 139 7.30 -6.57 -7.15
C GLU A 139 6.85 -5.77 -5.91
N ILE A 140 5.94 -6.30 -5.09
CA ILE A 140 5.47 -5.65 -3.86
C ILE A 140 6.57 -5.62 -2.80
N VAL A 141 7.16 -6.77 -2.46
CA VAL A 141 8.23 -6.84 -1.46
C VAL A 141 9.55 -6.26 -1.97
N GLY A 142 9.76 -6.25 -3.29
CA GLY A 142 10.88 -5.60 -3.95
C GLY A 142 10.96 -4.10 -3.63
N GLN A 143 9.82 -3.43 -3.44
CA GLN A 143 9.78 -2.02 -3.01
C GLN A 143 10.46 -1.82 -1.64
N LEU A 144 10.19 -2.71 -0.68
CA LEU A 144 10.83 -2.69 0.64
C LEU A 144 12.32 -3.00 0.53
N ARG A 145 12.67 -3.99 -0.28
CA ARG A 145 14.07 -4.38 -0.51
C ARG A 145 14.91 -3.25 -1.10
N ILE A 146 14.36 -2.57 -2.10
CA ILE A 146 14.98 -1.40 -2.74
C ILE A 146 15.15 -0.27 -1.73
N ALA A 147 14.10 0.04 -0.95
CA ALA A 147 14.14 1.09 0.05
C ALA A 147 15.21 0.83 1.11
N GLU A 148 15.24 -0.35 1.72
CA GLU A 148 16.25 -0.70 2.75
C GLU A 148 17.67 -0.58 2.19
N ARG A 149 17.91 -1.05 0.96
CA ARG A 149 19.22 -0.95 0.33
C ARG A 149 19.63 0.50 0.05
N GLN A 150 18.74 1.32 -0.53
CA GLN A 150 19.06 2.71 -0.85
C GLN A 150 19.19 3.60 0.39
N LEU A 151 18.50 3.25 1.48
CA LEU A 151 18.51 3.99 2.72
C LEU A 151 19.63 3.57 3.68
N ALA A 152 20.31 2.45 3.43
CA ALA A 152 21.33 1.91 4.32
C ALA A 152 22.44 2.92 4.67
N SER A 153 22.89 3.71 3.69
CA SER A 153 23.90 4.76 3.91
C SER A 153 23.34 6.04 4.52
N ALA A 154 22.05 6.34 4.29
CA ALA A 154 21.40 7.53 4.81
C ALA A 154 21.00 7.40 6.29
N TYR A 155 20.82 6.17 6.78
CA TYR A 155 20.40 5.87 8.16
C TYR A 155 21.26 4.76 8.81
N PRO A 156 22.60 4.93 8.86
CA PRO A 156 23.52 3.86 9.27
C PRO A 156 23.30 3.42 10.73
N GLU A 157 22.86 4.33 11.59
CA GLU A 157 22.69 4.06 13.02
C GLU A 157 21.37 3.35 13.38
N ARG A 158 20.44 3.21 12.43
CA ARG A 158 19.10 2.67 12.73
C ARG A 158 19.02 1.15 12.67
N GLY A 159 20.07 0.47 12.19
CA GLY A 159 20.03 -0.95 11.84
C GLY A 159 19.14 -1.24 10.63
N ARG A 160 17.86 -0.81 10.68
CA ARG A 160 16.90 -0.81 9.57
C ARG A 160 16.26 0.56 9.42
N ALA A 161 16.21 1.06 8.18
CA ALA A 161 15.62 2.36 7.91
C ALA A 161 14.09 2.29 7.93
N VAL A 162 13.51 1.17 7.47
CA VAL A 162 12.07 0.97 7.40
C VAL A 162 11.58 0.19 8.61
N THR A 163 10.80 0.86 9.46
CA THR A 163 10.20 0.28 10.67
C THR A 163 8.71 -0.03 10.51
N ASN A 164 8.06 0.59 9.52
CA ASN A 164 6.64 0.49 9.25
C ASN A 164 6.39 0.36 7.74
N VAL A 165 5.40 -0.42 7.35
CA VAL A 165 4.96 -0.54 5.95
C VAL A 165 3.47 -0.30 5.87
N VAL A 166 3.04 0.51 4.91
CA VAL A 166 1.62 0.76 4.62
C VAL A 166 1.34 0.49 3.15
N LEU A 167 0.33 -0.33 2.87
CA LEU A 167 -0.16 -0.56 1.50
C LEU A 167 -1.15 0.55 1.13
N MET A 168 -0.63 1.78 1.03
CA MET A 168 -1.38 3.01 0.70
C MET A 168 -0.79 3.69 -0.54
N GLY A 169 0.02 2.98 -1.33
CA GLY A 169 0.56 3.45 -2.59
C GLY A 169 -0.48 3.38 -3.71
N MET A 170 -0.04 2.95 -4.89
CA MET A 170 -0.93 2.75 -6.03
C MET A 170 -1.67 1.40 -5.93
N GLY A 171 -2.99 1.41 -6.12
CA GLY A 171 -3.83 0.21 -6.21
C GLY A 171 -4.73 -0.05 -5.00
N GLU A 172 -5.67 -0.97 -5.17
CA GLU A 172 -6.48 -1.56 -4.11
C GLU A 172 -5.90 -2.92 -3.72
N PRO A 173 -5.25 -3.05 -2.56
CA PRO A 173 -4.58 -4.28 -2.15
C PRO A 173 -5.49 -5.51 -2.15
N LEU A 174 -6.77 -5.36 -1.80
CA LEU A 174 -7.69 -6.49 -1.71
C LEU A 174 -8.18 -7.01 -3.07
N LEU A 175 -7.97 -6.26 -4.16
CA LEU A 175 -8.13 -6.76 -5.52
C LEU A 175 -6.87 -7.46 -6.06
N ASN A 176 -5.80 -7.47 -5.28
CA ASN A 176 -4.56 -8.21 -5.55
C ASN A 176 -4.15 -9.09 -4.36
N ILE A 177 -5.13 -9.65 -3.66
CA ILE A 177 -4.91 -10.36 -2.38
C ILE A 177 -3.94 -11.55 -2.51
N GLU A 178 -3.96 -12.26 -3.64
CA GLU A 178 -3.06 -13.41 -3.89
C GLU A 178 -1.59 -13.04 -3.87
N GLN A 179 -1.26 -11.81 -4.24
CA GLN A 179 0.13 -11.32 -4.30
C GLN A 179 0.47 -10.49 -3.05
N VAL A 180 -0.53 -9.81 -2.48
CA VAL A 180 -0.38 -9.03 -1.25
C VAL A 180 -0.11 -9.92 -0.04
N ILE A 181 -0.81 -11.05 0.11
CA ILE A 181 -0.65 -11.93 1.29
C ILE A 181 0.78 -12.49 1.40
N PRO A 182 1.37 -13.10 0.34
CA PRO A 182 2.76 -13.54 0.40
C PRO A 182 3.74 -12.39 0.71
N ALA A 183 3.57 -11.22 0.09
CA ALA A 183 4.44 -10.08 0.33
C ALA A 183 4.37 -9.59 1.79
N VAL A 184 3.15 -9.47 2.34
CA VAL A 184 2.92 -9.10 3.75
C VAL A 184 3.49 -10.16 4.70
N SER A 185 3.35 -11.45 4.37
CA SER A 185 3.96 -12.54 5.13
C SER A 185 5.48 -12.38 5.18
N ILE A 186 6.14 -12.13 4.05
CA ILE A 186 7.60 -11.91 4.00
C ILE A 186 8.02 -10.67 4.81
N MET A 187 7.24 -9.58 4.76
CA MET A 187 7.53 -8.37 5.55
C MET A 187 7.51 -8.63 7.06
N MET A 188 6.68 -9.57 7.53
CA MET A 188 6.53 -9.89 8.95
C MET A 188 7.40 -11.05 9.41
N ASP A 189 7.87 -11.92 8.52
CA ASP A 189 8.68 -13.11 8.82
C ASP A 189 10.10 -12.72 9.26
N ASP A 190 10.63 -13.37 10.31
CA ASP A 190 11.99 -13.18 10.82
C ASP A 190 13.10 -13.60 9.84
N LEU A 191 12.77 -14.42 8.84
CA LEU A 191 13.65 -14.77 7.71
C LEU A 191 13.53 -13.78 6.54
N GLY A 192 12.56 -12.88 6.62
CA GLY A 192 12.34 -11.79 5.69
C GLY A 192 12.83 -10.47 6.29
N TYR A 193 11.92 -9.76 6.95
CA TYR A 193 12.21 -8.47 7.57
C TYR A 193 11.85 -8.43 9.06
N GLY A 194 10.94 -9.26 9.57
CA GLY A 194 10.57 -9.25 10.99
C GLY A 194 9.87 -7.95 11.42
N ILE A 195 9.15 -7.27 10.51
CA ILE A 195 8.37 -6.08 10.86
C ILE A 195 7.15 -6.54 11.66
N SER A 196 6.96 -5.96 12.84
CA SER A 196 5.79 -6.28 13.68
C SER A 196 4.49 -6.18 12.89
N LYS A 197 3.59 -7.17 13.04
CA LYS A 197 2.23 -7.15 12.49
C LYS A 197 1.41 -5.89 12.80
N ARG A 198 1.74 -5.17 13.88
CA ARG A 198 1.11 -3.88 14.24
C ARG A 198 1.61 -2.71 13.38
N LYS A 199 2.75 -2.88 12.70
CA LYS A 199 3.46 -1.89 11.90
C LYS A 199 3.40 -2.17 10.40
N VAL A 200 2.80 -3.28 9.98
CA VAL A 200 2.40 -3.54 8.59
C VAL A 200 0.89 -3.31 8.48
N THR A 201 0.48 -2.32 7.69
CA THR A 201 -0.93 -1.92 7.56
C THR A 201 -1.41 -2.10 6.13
N ILE A 202 -2.44 -2.92 5.94
CA ILE A 202 -3.18 -3.05 4.69
C ILE A 202 -4.30 -2.00 4.70
N SER A 203 -4.35 -1.14 3.70
CA SER A 203 -5.46 -0.18 3.52
C SER A 203 -6.40 -0.67 2.43
N THR A 204 -7.72 -0.49 2.61
CA THR A 204 -8.71 -0.83 1.58
C THR A 204 -9.82 0.20 1.47
N ALA A 205 -10.33 0.42 0.26
CA ALA A 205 -11.54 1.18 -0.01
C ALA A 205 -12.84 0.38 0.28
N GLY A 206 -12.72 -0.87 0.72
CA GLY A 206 -13.85 -1.65 1.23
C GLY A 206 -14.29 -2.79 0.34
N VAL A 207 -13.34 -3.60 -0.15
CA VAL A 207 -13.65 -4.86 -0.84
C VAL A 207 -14.02 -5.91 0.21
N VAL A 208 -15.29 -5.97 0.60
CA VAL A 208 -15.79 -6.80 1.72
C VAL A 208 -15.37 -8.28 1.64
N PRO A 209 -15.48 -8.98 0.48
CA PRO A 209 -14.99 -10.36 0.38
C PRO A 209 -13.48 -10.49 0.64
N GLY A 210 -12.70 -9.48 0.25
CA GLY A 210 -11.27 -9.42 0.53
C GLY A 210 -10.98 -9.28 2.03
N ILE A 211 -11.75 -8.48 2.75
CA ILE A 211 -11.61 -8.31 4.21
C ILE A 211 -11.91 -9.64 4.92
N LYS A 212 -12.97 -10.34 4.50
CA LYS A 212 -13.31 -11.67 5.02
C LYS A 212 -12.16 -12.66 4.81
N ARG A 213 -11.53 -12.63 3.63
CA ARG A 213 -10.36 -13.46 3.34
C ARG A 213 -9.11 -13.06 4.12
N LEU A 214 -8.90 -11.78 4.43
CA LEU A 214 -7.80 -11.36 5.30
C LEU A 214 -7.88 -12.04 6.67
N LYS A 215 -9.09 -12.18 7.23
CA LYS A 215 -9.32 -12.84 8.53
C LYS A 215 -8.73 -14.25 8.59
N GLU A 216 -8.78 -14.97 7.47
CA GLU A 216 -8.31 -16.35 7.34
C GLU A 216 -6.80 -16.46 7.04
N THR A 217 -6.15 -15.37 6.64
CA THR A 217 -4.83 -15.42 6.00
C THR A 217 -3.76 -14.57 6.68
N THR A 218 -4.12 -13.51 7.41
CA THR A 218 -3.14 -12.62 8.03
C THR A 218 -3.67 -11.87 9.25
N ASP A 219 -2.77 -11.55 10.18
CA ASP A 219 -3.03 -10.74 11.36
C ASP A 219 -2.37 -9.35 11.30
N ALA A 220 -2.10 -8.84 10.10
CA ALA A 220 -1.62 -7.48 9.84
C ALA A 220 -2.63 -6.39 10.25
N SER A 221 -2.18 -5.16 10.46
CA SER A 221 -3.08 -4.03 10.77
C SER A 221 -3.97 -3.71 9.57
N LEU A 222 -5.21 -3.29 9.83
CA LEU A 222 -6.18 -2.91 8.79
C LEU A 222 -6.57 -1.43 8.94
N ALA A 223 -6.51 -0.72 7.82
CA ALA A 223 -7.02 0.64 7.65
C ALA A 223 -8.11 0.67 6.59
N ILE A 224 -9.13 1.51 6.80
CA ILE A 224 -10.28 1.64 5.92
C ILE A 224 -10.36 3.06 5.37
N SER A 225 -10.33 3.17 4.05
CA SER A 225 -10.59 4.39 3.28
C SER A 225 -12.09 4.69 3.27
N LEU A 226 -12.59 5.28 4.37
CA LEU A 226 -14.02 5.55 4.57
C LEU A 226 -14.46 6.82 3.83
N HIS A 227 -13.84 7.96 4.15
CA HIS A 227 -13.94 9.25 3.45
C HIS A 227 -15.32 9.91 3.32
N ALA A 228 -16.37 9.34 3.91
CA ALA A 228 -17.69 9.94 3.99
C ALA A 228 -18.46 9.35 5.18
N PRO A 229 -19.38 10.09 5.80
CA PRO A 229 -20.09 9.64 6.99
C PRO A 229 -21.42 8.94 6.66
N ASN A 230 -21.84 8.93 5.39
CA ASN A 230 -23.08 8.34 4.91
C ASN A 230 -22.92 7.78 3.48
N ASP A 231 -23.77 6.83 3.10
CA ASP A 231 -23.68 6.14 1.80
C ASP A 231 -23.87 7.08 0.61
N ALA A 232 -24.77 8.07 0.71
CA ALA A 232 -25.06 8.98 -0.40
C ALA A 232 -23.85 9.81 -0.83
N LEU A 233 -23.05 10.29 0.15
CA LEU A 233 -21.80 10.97 -0.12
C LEU A 233 -20.70 9.98 -0.51
N ARG A 234 -20.65 8.81 0.13
CA ARG A 234 -19.62 7.80 -0.15
C ARG A 234 -19.74 7.24 -1.57
N ASP A 235 -20.95 7.05 -2.09
CA ASP A 235 -21.21 6.64 -3.46
C ASP A 235 -20.59 7.60 -4.49
N GLN A 236 -20.56 8.90 -4.17
CA GLN A 236 -19.99 9.92 -5.04
C GLN A 236 -18.46 9.91 -5.01
N LEU A 237 -17.88 9.75 -3.81
CA LEU A 237 -16.44 9.87 -3.59
C LEU A 237 -15.68 8.55 -3.83
N VAL A 238 -16.25 7.43 -3.40
CA VAL A 238 -15.67 6.08 -3.35
C VAL A 238 -16.66 5.08 -3.99
N PRO A 239 -16.67 4.95 -5.34
CA PRO A 239 -17.75 4.28 -6.07
C PRO A 239 -18.05 2.83 -5.69
N ILE A 240 -17.07 2.11 -5.12
CA ILE A 240 -17.25 0.72 -4.63
C ILE A 240 -18.31 0.63 -3.53
N ASN A 241 -18.66 1.74 -2.86
CA ASN A 241 -19.71 1.80 -1.86
C ASN A 241 -21.09 1.33 -2.38
N ARG A 242 -21.40 1.58 -3.64
CA ARG A 242 -22.65 1.09 -4.27
C ARG A 242 -22.76 -0.43 -4.26
N LYS A 243 -21.61 -1.11 -4.26
CA LYS A 243 -21.53 -2.57 -4.20
C LYS A 243 -21.45 -3.07 -2.76
N TYR A 244 -20.69 -2.38 -1.92
CA TYR A 244 -20.47 -2.70 -0.51
C TYR A 244 -20.71 -1.46 0.35
N PRO A 245 -21.96 -1.22 0.80
CA PRO A 245 -22.33 -0.06 1.60
C PRO A 245 -21.61 -0.01 2.95
N ILE A 246 -21.62 1.16 3.60
CA ILE A 246 -20.86 1.41 4.83
C ILE A 246 -21.18 0.39 5.92
N ALA A 247 -22.45 0.05 6.12
CA ALA A 247 -22.85 -0.91 7.17
C ALA A 247 -22.22 -2.30 6.96
N GLU A 248 -22.23 -2.81 5.72
CA GLU A 248 -21.61 -4.09 5.37
C GLU A 248 -20.08 -4.03 5.52
N LEU A 249 -19.47 -2.91 5.11
CA LEU A 249 -18.05 -2.66 5.28
C LEU A 249 -17.64 -2.68 6.75
N LEU A 250 -18.32 -1.91 7.61
CA LEU A 250 -18.01 -1.83 9.04
C LEU A 250 -18.25 -3.17 9.75
N ALA A 251 -19.27 -3.93 9.35
CA ALA A 251 -19.50 -5.28 9.87
C ALA A 251 -18.31 -6.21 9.57
N ALA A 252 -17.84 -6.27 8.33
CA ALA A 252 -16.68 -7.09 7.97
C ALA A 252 -15.38 -6.62 8.66
N CYS A 253 -15.23 -5.32 8.88
CA CYS A 253 -14.10 -4.77 9.63
C CYS A 253 -14.15 -5.15 11.11
N ARG A 254 -15.35 -5.17 11.71
CA ARG A 254 -15.56 -5.63 13.08
C ARG A 254 -15.18 -7.10 13.22
N ASP A 255 -15.69 -7.95 12.31
CA ASP A 255 -15.39 -9.39 12.27
C ASP A 255 -13.88 -9.66 12.13
N TYR A 256 -13.16 -8.81 11.40
CA TYR A 256 -11.71 -8.87 11.28
C TYR A 256 -11.01 -8.44 12.57
N ALA A 257 -11.41 -7.30 13.16
CA ALA A 257 -10.81 -6.77 14.38
C ALA A 257 -10.94 -7.73 15.56
N GLU A 258 -12.10 -8.35 15.73
CA GLU A 258 -12.37 -9.34 16.79
C GLU A 258 -11.45 -10.57 16.69
N ASN A 259 -11.07 -10.96 15.47
CA ASN A 259 -10.12 -12.06 15.24
C ASN A 259 -8.69 -11.74 15.68
N LEU A 260 -8.33 -10.45 15.78
CA LEU A 260 -6.98 -10.00 16.12
C LEU A 260 -6.74 -9.88 17.64
N GLY A 261 -7.79 -10.04 18.45
CA GLY A 261 -7.76 -9.94 19.91
C GLY A 261 -8.05 -8.54 20.50
N GLU A 262 -8.28 -8.49 21.82
CA GLU A 262 -8.97 -7.41 22.56
C GLU A 262 -8.38 -5.98 22.45
N LYS A 263 -7.17 -5.79 21.94
CA LYS A 263 -6.49 -4.48 21.88
C LYS A 263 -6.25 -3.96 20.45
N ARG A 264 -6.74 -4.66 19.43
CA ARG A 264 -6.53 -4.28 18.02
C ARG A 264 -7.74 -3.49 17.53
N THR A 265 -7.49 -2.26 17.08
CA THR A 265 -8.50 -1.36 16.54
C THR A 265 -8.29 -1.15 15.05
N ILE A 266 -9.38 -0.91 14.31
CA ILE A 266 -9.31 -0.50 12.92
C ILE A 266 -8.91 0.97 12.82
N THR A 267 -8.11 1.32 11.81
CA THR A 267 -7.82 2.73 11.51
C THR A 267 -8.79 3.21 10.42
N ILE A 268 -9.51 4.29 10.68
CA ILE A 268 -10.37 4.95 9.70
C ILE A 268 -9.58 6.08 9.06
N GLU A 269 -9.33 5.99 7.77
CA GLU A 269 -8.74 7.06 6.97
C GLU A 269 -9.88 7.92 6.40
N TYR A 270 -9.84 9.23 6.68
CA TYR A 270 -10.86 10.19 6.26
C TYR A 270 -10.22 11.41 5.61
N THR A 271 -10.22 11.45 4.27
CA THR A 271 -9.72 12.58 3.50
C THR A 271 -10.73 13.73 3.60
N LEU A 272 -10.31 14.86 4.16
CA LEU A 272 -11.15 16.05 4.28
C LEU A 272 -11.04 16.89 3.00
N LEU A 273 -12.19 17.15 2.38
CA LEU A 273 -12.38 17.88 1.13
C LEU A 273 -13.24 19.11 1.41
N ASP A 274 -12.69 20.28 1.08
CA ASP A 274 -13.27 21.59 1.38
C ASP A 274 -14.72 21.71 0.86
N GLY A 275 -15.65 21.97 1.77
CA GLY A 275 -17.06 22.17 1.48
C GLY A 275 -17.83 20.91 1.06
N VAL A 276 -17.16 19.74 1.00
CA VAL A 276 -17.74 18.47 0.50
C VAL A 276 -18.04 17.51 1.65
N ASN A 277 -17.06 17.20 2.49
CA ASN A 277 -17.19 16.23 3.59
C ASN A 277 -16.56 16.72 4.90
N ASP A 278 -16.26 18.02 5.02
CA ASP A 278 -15.52 18.62 6.13
C ASP A 278 -16.36 19.55 7.03
N ARG A 279 -17.63 19.77 6.69
CA ARG A 279 -18.58 20.58 7.48
C ARG A 279 -18.92 19.93 8.84
N ALA A 280 -19.40 20.75 9.77
CA ALA A 280 -19.78 20.32 11.12
C ALA A 280 -20.77 19.14 11.11
N CYS A 281 -21.82 19.19 10.30
CA CYS A 281 -22.80 18.11 10.16
C CYS A 281 -22.15 16.75 9.80
N HIS A 282 -21.10 16.75 8.98
CA HIS A 282 -20.39 15.52 8.62
C HIS A 282 -19.59 14.93 9.78
N ALA A 283 -19.05 15.76 10.68
CA ALA A 283 -18.39 15.31 11.89
C ALA A 283 -19.40 14.66 12.86
N GLU A 284 -20.60 15.23 12.97
CA GLU A 284 -21.71 14.69 13.77
C GLU A 284 -22.20 13.35 13.23
N GLU A 285 -22.42 13.25 11.92
CA GLU A 285 -22.80 12.01 11.25
C GLU A 285 -21.71 10.94 11.39
N LEU A 286 -20.43 11.31 11.23
CA LEU A 286 -19.31 10.36 11.39
C LEU A 286 -19.21 9.82 12.81
N ALA A 287 -19.35 10.68 13.82
CA ALA A 287 -19.34 10.27 15.22
C ALA A 287 -20.50 9.31 15.52
N THR A 288 -21.68 9.60 14.98
CA THR A 288 -22.86 8.75 15.12
C THR A 288 -22.63 7.39 14.45
N LEU A 289 -22.14 7.39 13.21
CA LEU A 289 -21.84 6.18 12.43
C LEU A 289 -20.85 5.26 13.15
N LEU A 290 -19.79 5.83 13.74
CA LEU A 290 -18.72 5.07 14.37
C LEU A 290 -18.96 4.78 15.86
N THR A 291 -20.14 5.13 16.40
CA THR A 291 -20.49 4.85 17.80
C THR A 291 -20.42 3.34 18.07
N GLY A 292 -19.67 2.93 19.10
CA GLY A 292 -19.47 1.52 19.44
C GLY A 292 -18.59 0.73 18.45
N PHE A 293 -17.94 1.40 17.48
CA PHE A 293 -16.96 0.78 16.60
C PHE A 293 -15.54 1.12 17.08
N PRO A 294 -14.77 0.14 17.60
CA PRO A 294 -13.45 0.38 18.18
C PRO A 294 -12.44 0.77 17.09
N CYS A 295 -12.17 2.07 16.98
CA CYS A 295 -11.32 2.61 15.93
C CYS A 295 -10.46 3.79 16.37
N LYS A 296 -9.46 4.08 15.54
CA LYS A 296 -8.75 5.36 15.51
C LYS A 296 -9.11 6.07 14.22
N ILE A 297 -9.20 7.38 14.25
CA ILE A 297 -9.54 8.19 13.08
C ILE A 297 -8.31 9.00 12.66
N ASN A 298 -7.88 8.79 11.41
CA ASN A 298 -6.85 9.58 10.76
C ASN A 298 -7.53 10.53 9.77
N LEU A 299 -7.56 11.82 10.12
CA LEU A 299 -7.99 12.89 9.22
C LEU A 299 -6.84 13.23 8.29
N ILE A 300 -7.09 13.22 6.98
CA ILE A 300 -6.11 13.54 5.95
C ILE A 300 -6.59 14.82 5.25
N PRO A 301 -6.05 15.99 5.58
CA PRO A 301 -6.33 17.19 4.79
C PRO A 301 -5.91 16.93 3.34
N PHE A 302 -6.82 17.18 2.39
CA PHE A 302 -6.59 16.84 0.99
C PHE A 302 -5.31 17.47 0.43
N ASN A 303 -4.54 16.68 -0.31
CA ASN A 303 -3.36 17.14 -1.04
C ASN A 303 -3.78 17.37 -2.50
N PRO A 304 -3.83 18.63 -2.98
CA PRO A 304 -4.30 18.92 -4.32
C PRO A 304 -3.43 18.28 -5.39
N PHE A 305 -4.05 17.95 -6.52
CA PHE A 305 -3.38 17.57 -7.76
C PHE A 305 -4.19 18.06 -8.96
N SER A 306 -3.52 18.14 -10.11
CA SER A 306 -4.11 18.67 -11.34
C SER A 306 -5.37 17.90 -11.76
N GLY A 307 -6.43 18.63 -12.09
CA GLY A 307 -7.71 18.08 -12.51
C GLY A 307 -8.49 17.36 -11.42
N SER A 308 -8.08 17.40 -10.14
CA SER A 308 -8.80 16.80 -8.99
C SER A 308 -10.25 17.27 -8.89
N GLY A 309 -10.48 18.58 -9.00
CA GLY A 309 -11.79 19.23 -8.80
C GLY A 309 -12.15 19.46 -7.33
N PHE A 310 -11.24 19.15 -6.41
CA PHE A 310 -11.42 19.32 -4.96
C PHE A 310 -10.39 20.31 -4.40
N LYS A 311 -10.66 20.84 -3.21
CA LYS A 311 -9.77 21.76 -2.51
C LYS A 311 -9.44 21.24 -1.12
N ARG A 312 -8.28 21.67 -0.61
CA ARG A 312 -7.87 21.44 0.77
C ARG A 312 -8.71 22.33 1.70
N PRO A 313 -9.33 21.77 2.76
CA PRO A 313 -10.05 22.57 3.76
C PRO A 313 -9.15 23.57 4.48
N SER A 314 -9.78 24.58 5.08
CA SER A 314 -9.10 25.50 5.99
C SER A 314 -8.58 24.77 7.23
N ALA A 315 -7.49 25.26 7.83
CA ALA A 315 -6.96 24.71 9.08
C ALA A 315 -7.98 24.78 10.23
N ALA A 316 -8.84 25.81 10.25
CA ALA A 316 -9.93 25.94 11.22
C ALA A 316 -10.98 24.83 11.06
N SER A 317 -11.39 24.52 9.81
CA SER A 317 -12.32 23.42 9.53
C SER A 317 -11.76 22.07 9.99
N VAL A 318 -10.49 21.78 9.66
CA VAL A 318 -9.81 20.54 10.06
C VAL A 318 -9.76 20.43 11.59
N ARG A 319 -9.37 21.52 12.26
CA ARG A 319 -9.27 21.57 13.73
C ARG A 319 -10.62 21.37 14.39
N TYR A 320 -11.67 22.05 13.92
CA TYR A 320 -13.03 21.85 14.42
C TYR A 320 -13.48 20.39 14.28
N PHE A 321 -13.28 19.80 13.10
CA PHE A 321 -13.65 18.40 12.83
C PHE A 321 -12.92 17.44 13.78
N GLN A 322 -11.62 17.66 14.00
CA GLN A 322 -10.81 16.89 14.95
C GLN A 322 -11.33 17.05 16.38
N GLU A 323 -11.46 18.28 16.87
CA GLU A 323 -11.88 18.59 18.24
C GLU A 323 -13.28 18.02 18.53
N TYR A 324 -14.19 18.09 17.56
CA TYR A 324 -15.51 17.49 17.68
C TYR A 324 -15.43 15.97 17.87
N LEU A 325 -14.70 15.24 17.02
CA LEU A 325 -14.56 13.79 17.16
C LEU A 325 -13.87 13.40 18.48
N VAL A 326 -12.86 14.16 18.91
CA VAL A 326 -12.21 13.95 20.21
C VAL A 326 -13.20 14.16 21.36
N SER A 327 -14.05 15.19 21.29
CA SER A 327 -15.08 15.44 22.31
C SER A 327 -16.12 14.31 22.40
N LYS A 328 -16.27 13.50 21.35
CA LYS A 328 -17.10 12.29 21.32
C LYS A 328 -16.37 11.02 21.74
N GLY A 329 -15.11 11.13 22.18
CA GLY A 329 -14.32 10.01 22.71
C GLY A 329 -13.49 9.25 21.66
N PHE A 330 -13.43 9.73 20.41
CA PHE A 330 -12.60 9.09 19.39
C PHE A 330 -11.13 9.53 19.47
N SER A 331 -10.21 8.58 19.30
CA SER A 331 -8.79 8.88 19.09
C SER A 331 -8.59 9.43 17.67
N THR A 332 -8.55 10.75 17.53
CA THR A 332 -8.48 11.43 16.23
C THR A 332 -7.16 12.16 16.02
N MET A 333 -6.43 11.76 14.98
CA MET A 333 -5.17 12.38 14.57
C MET A 333 -5.35 13.08 13.22
N VAL A 334 -4.67 14.21 13.05
CA VAL A 334 -4.54 14.87 11.74
C VAL A 334 -3.19 14.45 11.15
N ARG A 335 -3.22 13.87 9.96
CA ARG A 335 -2.02 13.43 9.25
C ARG A 335 -1.26 14.64 8.71
N THR A 336 -0.01 14.80 9.13
CA THR A 336 0.89 15.80 8.57
C THR A 336 1.15 15.49 7.10
N THR A 337 1.02 16.49 6.23
CA THR A 337 1.40 16.38 4.82
C THR A 337 2.91 16.17 4.72
N ARG A 338 3.36 15.21 3.91
CA ARG A 338 4.77 14.83 3.75
C ARG A 338 5.09 14.66 2.26
N GLY A 339 6.23 15.19 1.82
CA GLY A 339 6.70 15.11 0.43
C GLY A 339 5.79 15.76 -0.61
N ASP A 340 5.10 16.84 -0.27
CA ASP A 340 4.20 17.56 -1.19
C ASP A 340 4.95 18.25 -2.33
N ASP A 341 6.15 18.75 -2.04
CA ASP A 341 7.10 19.38 -2.98
C ASP A 341 7.55 18.46 -4.12
N ILE A 342 7.42 17.13 -3.92
CA ILE A 342 7.79 16.10 -4.89
C ILE A 342 6.58 15.25 -5.33
N ASP A 343 5.34 15.70 -5.11
CA ASP A 343 4.12 14.95 -5.40
C ASP A 343 4.12 13.52 -4.80
N ALA A 344 4.57 13.38 -3.55
CA ALA A 344 4.65 12.11 -2.83
C ALA A 344 3.62 11.97 -1.70
N ALA A 345 2.79 12.99 -1.48
CA ALA A 345 1.77 12.93 -0.44
C ALA A 345 0.64 11.96 -0.82
N CYS A 346 -0.11 11.51 0.19
CA CYS A 346 -1.21 10.55 -0.01
C CYS A 346 -2.19 11.05 -1.07
N GLY A 347 -2.46 10.20 -2.08
CA GLY A 347 -3.38 10.50 -3.18
C GLY A 347 -2.76 11.20 -4.40
N GLN A 348 -1.51 11.67 -4.33
CA GLN A 348 -0.82 12.31 -5.46
C GLN A 348 -0.13 11.30 -6.40
N LEU A 349 0.12 10.08 -5.91
CA LEU A 349 0.87 9.07 -6.67
C LEU A 349 0.22 8.77 -8.02
N ALA A 350 1.02 9.04 -9.04
CA ALA A 350 0.67 9.03 -10.43
C ALA A 350 1.35 7.84 -11.10
N GLY A 351 2.67 7.69 -10.93
CA GLY A 351 3.45 6.73 -11.72
C GLY A 351 3.37 7.00 -13.23
N GLN A 352 3.68 5.98 -14.03
CA GLN A 352 3.55 6.00 -15.49
C GLN A 352 2.73 4.79 -15.94
N VAL A 353 1.41 4.95 -16.04
CA VAL A 353 0.48 3.86 -16.32
C VAL A 353 0.11 3.82 -17.81
N ALA A 354 0.41 2.69 -18.48
CA ALA A 354 -0.16 2.38 -19.78
C ALA A 354 -1.63 1.92 -19.61
N ASP A 355 -2.55 2.87 -19.51
CA ASP A 355 -3.95 2.64 -19.15
C ASP A 355 -4.69 1.71 -20.14
N ARG A 356 -5.18 0.56 -19.65
CA ARG A 356 -6.00 -0.39 -20.44
C ARG A 356 -7.50 -0.09 -20.34
N THR A 357 -7.91 0.81 -19.46
CA THR A 357 -9.31 1.16 -19.18
C THR A 357 -9.81 2.38 -19.95
N ARG A 358 -8.94 3.05 -20.73
CA ARG A 358 -9.22 4.29 -21.49
C ARG A 358 -9.70 5.48 -20.63
N ARG A 359 -9.52 5.44 -19.31
CA ARG A 359 -9.95 6.49 -18.36
C ARG A 359 -9.05 7.71 -18.39
N SER A 360 -7.74 7.49 -18.52
CA SER A 360 -6.74 8.56 -18.66
C SER A 360 -7.07 9.49 -19.83
N ALA A 361 -7.50 8.93 -20.96
CA ALA A 361 -7.94 9.70 -22.14
C ALA A 361 -9.16 10.58 -21.84
N ARG A 362 -10.15 10.05 -21.09
CA ARG A 362 -11.35 10.80 -20.68
C ARG A 362 -11.00 11.98 -19.77
N TYR A 363 -10.15 11.77 -18.76
CA TYR A 363 -9.75 12.86 -17.86
C TYR A 363 -8.86 13.90 -18.54
N ARG A 364 -7.97 13.51 -19.48
CA ARG A 364 -7.20 14.48 -20.29
C ARG A 364 -8.12 15.38 -21.11
N LYS A 365 -9.18 14.83 -21.71
CA LYS A 365 -10.19 15.61 -22.45
C LYS A 365 -10.93 16.61 -21.54
N ILE A 366 -11.35 16.18 -20.35
CA ILE A 366 -12.00 17.07 -19.38
C ILE A 366 -11.05 18.17 -18.90
N ALA A 367 -9.76 17.85 -18.70
CA ALA A 367 -8.76 18.84 -18.29
C ALA A 367 -8.49 19.87 -19.41
N SER A 368 -8.39 19.46 -20.68
CA SER A 368 -8.22 20.39 -21.80
C SER A 368 -9.43 21.30 -22.00
N GLU A 369 -10.64 20.78 -21.79
CA GLU A 369 -11.88 21.56 -21.90
C GLU A 369 -12.02 22.60 -20.77
N ARG A 370 -11.46 22.32 -19.58
CA ARG A 370 -11.48 23.24 -18.43
C ARG A 370 -10.34 24.26 -18.41
N GLY A 371 -9.27 24.04 -19.17
CA GLY A 371 -8.14 24.98 -19.32
C GLY A 371 -8.31 26.02 -20.44
N SER A 372 -9.49 26.07 -21.09
CA SER A 372 -9.78 26.94 -22.23
C SER A 372 -10.75 28.10 -21.89
N ILE A 373 -10.85 28.50 -20.61
CA ILE A 373 -11.64 29.65 -20.16
C ILE A 373 -10.76 30.60 -19.36
#